data_AF-A0A2X4R3L5-F1
#
_entry.id   AF-A0A2X4R3L5-F1
#
_cell.length_a   1.000
_cell.length_b   1.000
_cell.length_c   1.000
_cell.angle_alpha   90.00
_cell.angle_beta   90.00
_cell.angle_gamma   90.00
#
_symmetry.space_group_name_H-M   'P 1'
#
loop_
_entity.id
_entity.type
_entity.pdbx_description
1 polymer ?
#
loop_
_entity_poly.entity_id
_entity_poly.type
_entity_poly.pdbx_seq_one_letter_code
_entity_poly.pdbx_strand_id
1 'polypeptide(L)'
;MRDLVRSGKVFLCGEFIGDDFVEFGKNIGLNKNVIIQKLIPEITQEKEKVERIYSQSFMPQAHIDCVLKTYLKRLALLNVLNEHEL
;
A
#
# COMPACT_ATOMS: atom_id res chain seq x y z
N MET A 1 3.46 -11.98 19.08
CA MET A 1 3.36 -10.62 18.51
C MET A 1 1.98 -10.54 17.89
N ARG A 2 1.06 -9.70 18.39
CA ARG A 2 -0.39 -9.81 18.09
C ARG A 2 -0.74 -9.06 16.81
N ASP A 3 -1.61 -9.65 16.00
CA ASP A 3 -2.20 -8.99 14.83
C ASP A 3 -2.98 -7.75 15.25
N LEU A 4 -2.96 -6.71 14.40
CA LEU A 4 -3.72 -5.49 14.63
C LEU A 4 -5.12 -5.70 14.07
N VAL A 5 -6.12 -5.72 14.95
CA VAL A 5 -7.53 -5.80 14.53
C VAL A 5 -8.07 -4.38 14.42
N ARG A 6 -8.42 -3.95 13.20
CA ARG A 6 -9.14 -2.69 12.94
C ARG A 6 -10.44 -3.02 12.21
N SER A 7 -11.57 -2.53 12.72
CA SER A 7 -12.90 -2.71 12.13
C SER A 7 -13.21 -4.15 11.65
N GLY A 8 -12.83 -5.16 12.44
CA GLY A 8 -13.06 -6.58 12.13
C GLY A 8 -12.10 -7.20 11.10
N LYS A 9 -11.17 -6.44 10.53
CA LYS A 9 -10.08 -6.95 9.68
C LYS A 9 -8.82 -7.18 10.51
N VAL A 10 -8.15 -8.29 10.20
CA VAL A 10 -6.89 -8.68 10.84
C VAL A 10 -5.75 -8.26 9.92
N PHE A 11 -4.94 -7.30 10.37
CA PHE A 11 -3.72 -6.89 9.69
C PHE A 11 -2.51 -7.46 10.40
N LEU A 12 -1.56 -7.98 9.61
CA LEU A 12 -0.29 -8.43 10.17
C LEU A 12 0.49 -7.22 10.68
N CYS A 13 1.21 -7.39 11.78
CA CYS A 13 2.09 -6.34 12.31
C CYS A 13 3.09 -5.88 11.23
N GLY A 14 3.12 -4.58 10.93
CA GLY A 14 3.97 -3.98 9.88
C GLY A 14 3.27 -3.79 8.52
N GLU A 15 2.00 -4.14 8.40
CA GLU A 15 1.19 -3.85 7.22
C GLU A 15 0.45 -2.53 7.37
N PHE A 16 0.97 -1.49 6.71
CA PHE A 16 0.36 -0.16 6.70
C PHE A 16 -0.73 -0.08 5.62
N ILE A 17 -1.86 0.50 5.99
CA ILE A 17 -2.99 0.80 5.10
C ILE A 17 -3.02 2.28 4.72
N GLY A 18 -3.86 2.65 3.75
CA GLY A 18 -4.04 4.04 3.31
C GLY A 18 -4.30 5.01 4.46
N ASP A 19 -5.13 4.63 5.43
CA ASP A 19 -5.43 5.46 6.61
C ASP A 19 -4.20 5.77 7.48
N ASP A 20 -3.25 4.84 7.60
CA ASP A 20 -2.01 5.09 8.35
C ASP A 20 -1.19 6.20 7.67
N PHE A 21 -1.17 6.24 6.33
CA PHE A 21 -0.49 7.29 5.58
C PHE A 21 -1.22 8.63 5.68
N VAL A 22 -2.56 8.62 5.73
CA VAL A 22 -3.36 9.83 5.97
C VAL A 22 -3.10 10.38 7.38
N GLU A 23 -3.10 9.53 8.40
CA GLU A 23 -2.80 9.92 9.78
C GLU A 23 -1.39 10.48 9.89
N PHE A 24 -0.39 9.75 9.40
CA PHE A 24 1.00 10.18 9.38
C PHE A 24 1.16 11.53 8.68
N GLY A 25 0.61 11.66 7.47
CA GLY A 25 0.71 12.87 6.68
C GLY A 25 0.09 14.08 7.37
N LYS A 26 -1.08 13.92 8.00
CA LYS A 26 -1.70 14.99 8.79
C LYS A 26 -0.80 15.44 9.95
N ASN A 27 -0.17 14.50 10.64
CA ASN A 27 0.70 14.79 11.78
C ASN A 27 1.99 15.54 11.40
N ILE A 28 2.41 15.48 10.13
CA ILE A 28 3.54 16.26 9.61
C ILE A 28 3.10 17.50 8.79
N GLY A 29 1.81 17.86 8.82
CA GLY A 29 1.28 19.06 8.18
C GLY A 29 0.85 18.91 6.72
N LEU A 30 0.73 17.68 6.20
CA LEU A 30 0.17 17.44 4.87
C LEU A 30 -1.36 17.50 4.86
N ASN A 31 -1.92 18.04 3.79
CA ASN A 31 -3.36 18.02 3.56
C ASN A 31 -3.81 16.59 3.18
N LYS A 32 -4.79 16.04 3.91
CA LYS A 32 -5.35 14.70 3.65
C LYS A 32 -5.78 14.50 2.19
N ASN A 33 -6.32 15.55 1.55
CA ASN A 33 -6.78 15.47 0.16
C ASN A 33 -5.62 15.32 -0.81
N VAL A 34 -4.44 15.87 -0.51
CA VAL A 34 -3.23 15.64 -1.32
C VAL A 34 -2.84 14.16 -1.27
N ILE A 35 -2.95 13.53 -0.10
CA ILE A 35 -2.60 12.12 0.04
C ILE A 35 -3.61 11.24 -0.72
N ILE A 36 -4.90 11.46 -0.48
CA ILE A 36 -5.99 10.64 -1.02
C ILE A 36 -6.19 10.85 -2.52
N GLN A 37 -6.17 12.10 -3.00
CA GLN A 37 -6.54 12.44 -4.37
C GLN A 37 -5.35 12.56 -5.32
N LYS A 38 -4.12 12.63 -4.79
CA LYS A 38 -2.91 12.78 -5.60
C LYS A 38 -1.90 11.67 -5.35
N LEU A 39 -1.34 11.58 -4.15
CA LEU A 39 -0.22 10.65 -3.89
C LEU A 39 -0.58 9.18 -4.05
N ILE A 40 -1.69 8.73 -3.43
CA ILE A 40 -2.13 7.33 -3.55
C ILE A 40 -2.50 6.98 -5.01
N PRO A 41 -3.28 7.81 -5.73
CA PRO A 41 -3.55 7.60 -7.16
C PRO A 41 -2.28 7.57 -8.02
N GLU A 42 -1.34 8.50 -7.83
CA GLU A 42 -0.07 8.54 -8.57
C GLU A 42 0.75 7.25 -8.35
N ILE A 43 0.87 6.78 -7.10
CA ILE A 43 1.54 5.51 -6.80
C ILE A 43 0.82 4.32 -7.47
N THR A 44 -0.51 4.33 -7.48
CA THR A 44 -1.33 3.27 -8.08
C THR A 44 -1.21 3.24 -9.60
N GLN A 45 -1.07 4.39 -10.26
CA GLN A 45 -0.90 4.49 -11.71
C GLN A 45 0.46 3.90 -12.17
N GLU A 46 1.48 3.92 -11.33
CA GLU A 46 2.79 3.35 -11.65
C GLU A 46 2.81 1.80 -11.64
N LYS A 47 1.69 1.13 -11.29
CA LYS A 47 1.58 -0.34 -11.19
C LYS A 47 2.15 -1.07 -12.40
N GLU A 48 1.66 -0.77 -13.59
CA GLU A 48 2.05 -1.49 -14.81
C GLU A 48 3.54 -1.33 -15.11
N LYS A 49 4.09 -0.14 -14.83
CA LYS A 49 5.51 0.13 -15.01
C LYS A 49 6.36 -0.69 -14.03
N VAL A 50 5.96 -0.79 -12.76
CA VAL A 50 6.65 -1.61 -11.75
C VAL A 50 6.58 -3.09 -12.13
N GLU A 51 5.41 -3.59 -12.51
CA GLU A 51 5.23 -4.98 -12.95
C GLU A 51 6.14 -5.31 -14.14
N ARG A 52 6.20 -4.42 -15.14
CA ARG A 52 7.08 -4.58 -16.30
C ARG A 52 8.55 -4.59 -15.92
N ILE A 53 9.01 -3.69 -15.05
CA ILE A 53 10.42 -3.60 -14.63
C ILE A 53 10.87 -4.91 -13.98
N TYR A 54 10.09 -5.45 -13.03
CA TYR A 54 10.46 -6.70 -12.37
C TYR A 54 10.33 -7.91 -13.29
N SER A 55 9.29 -7.98 -14.12
CA SER A 55 9.09 -9.10 -15.06
C SER A 55 10.18 -9.20 -16.12
N GLN A 56 10.85 -8.08 -16.44
CA GLN A 56 11.95 -8.01 -17.41
C GLN A 56 13.33 -7.93 -16.75
N SER A 57 13.41 -8.07 -15.43
CA SER A 57 14.68 -8.02 -14.71
C SER A 57 15.50 -9.30 -14.90
N PHE A 58 16.78 -9.24 -14.54
CA PHE A 58 17.68 -10.42 -14.52
C PHE A 58 17.51 -11.29 -13.26
N MET A 59 16.45 -11.08 -12.48
CA MET A 59 16.21 -11.84 -11.26
C MET A 59 15.73 -13.26 -11.59
N PRO A 60 16.05 -14.27 -10.76
CA PRO A 60 15.41 -15.59 -10.88
C PRO A 60 13.90 -15.47 -10.78
N GLN A 61 13.17 -16.30 -11.54
CA GLN A 61 11.69 -16.23 -11.61
C GLN A 61 11.03 -16.26 -10.22
N ALA A 62 11.51 -17.14 -9.33
CA ALA A 62 10.98 -17.24 -7.97
C ALA A 62 11.09 -15.92 -7.17
N HIS A 63 12.12 -15.11 -7.44
CA HIS A 63 12.29 -13.80 -6.80
C HIS A 63 11.38 -12.75 -7.44
N ILE A 64 11.19 -12.78 -8.76
CA ILE A 64 10.23 -11.94 -9.48
C ILE A 64 8.83 -12.16 -8.89
N ASP A 65 8.41 -13.42 -8.79
CA ASP A 65 7.09 -13.79 -8.27
C ASP A 65 6.90 -13.29 -6.84
N CYS A 66 7.93 -13.44 -5.98
CA CYS A 66 7.90 -12.99 -4.60
C CYS A 66 7.75 -11.46 -4.49
N VAL A 67 8.52 -10.71 -5.28
CA VAL A 67 8.47 -9.24 -5.28
C VAL A 67 7.13 -8.74 -5.79
N LEU A 68 6.67 -9.25 -6.94
CA LEU A 68 5.39 -8.83 -7.52
C LEU A 68 4.21 -9.15 -6.61
N LYS A 69 4.19 -10.35 -6.00
CA LYS A 69 3.16 -10.72 -5.02
C LYS A 69 3.12 -9.75 -3.84
N THR A 70 4.30 -9.42 -3.29
CA THR A 70 4.40 -8.52 -2.14
C THR A 70 4.01 -7.08 -2.50
N TYR A 71 4.46 -6.61 -3.67
CA TYR A 71 4.12 -5.30 -4.20
C TYR A 71 2.61 -5.14 -4.39
N LEU A 72 1.96 -6.10 -5.06
CA LEU A 72 0.52 -6.08 -5.29
C LEU A 72 -0.28 -6.11 -4.00
N LYS A 73 0.15 -6.93 -3.03
CA LYS A 73 -0.48 -6.96 -1.70
C LYS A 73 -0.43 -5.57 -1.04
N ARG A 74 0.73 -4.92 -1.03
CA ARG A 74 0.90 -3.59 -0.42
C ARG A 74 0.14 -2.50 -1.16
N LEU A 75 0.10 -2.57 -2.49
CA LEU A 75 -0.66 -1.62 -3.30
C LEU A 75 -2.17 -1.70 -3.02
N ALA A 76 -2.69 -2.91 -2.80
CA ALA A 76 -4.08 -3.10 -2.39
C ALA A 76 -4.36 -2.49 -1.00
N LEU A 77 -3.45 -2.68 -0.04
CA LEU A 77 -3.58 -2.11 1.31
C LEU A 77 -3.56 -0.57 1.30
N LEU A 78 -2.78 0.05 0.42
CA LEU A 78 -2.73 1.50 0.27
C LEU A 78 -4.09 2.11 -0.12
N ASN A 79 -4.94 1.33 -0.80
CA ASN A 79 -6.29 1.76 -1.20
C ASN A 79 -7.36 1.53 -0.12
N VAL A 80 -6.99 0.98 1.04
CA VAL A 80 -7.89 0.89 2.20
C VAL A 80 -7.90 2.25 2.92
N LEU A 81 -8.98 3.00 2.69
CA LEU A 81 -9.23 4.33 3.23
C LEU A 81 -10.57 4.34 3.98
N ASN A 82 -10.70 5.20 5.00
CA ASN A 82 -11.90 5.37 5.82
C ASN A 82 -12.36 4.08 6.52
N GLU A 83 -11.43 3.28 7.04
CA GLU A 83 -11.75 2.04 7.75
C GLU A 83 -12.57 2.26 9.04
N HIS A 84 -12.55 3.49 9.57
CA HIS A 84 -13.35 3.89 10.73
C HIS A 84 -14.81 4.29 10.42
N GLU A 85 -15.20 4.37 9.14
CA GLU A 85 -16.56 4.75 8.71
C GLU A 85 -17.43 3.55 8.24
N LEU A 86 -16.95 2.31 8.44
CA LEU A 86 -17.64 1.05 8.08
C LEU A 86 -18.06 0.23 9.32
#